data_AF-A0A3B0BVM9-F1
#
_entry.id   AF-A0A3B0BVM9-F1
#
_cell.length_a   1.000
_cell.length_b   1.000
_cell.length_c   1.000
_cell.angle_alpha   90.00
_cell.angle_beta   90.00
_cell.angle_gamma   90.00
#
_symmetry.space_group_name_H-M   'P 1'
#
loop_
_entity.id
_entity.type
_entity.pdbx_description
1 polymer ?
#
loop_
_entity_poly.entity_id
_entity_poly.type
_entity_poly.pdbx_seq_one_letter_code
_entity_poly.pdbx_strand_id
1 'polypeptide(L)' 'MPQQVDTNQLKKAEAMTTLAKELITQAIEKSAADPMLCEEALKQASIEIAQAQTMVSQVQSSLQSQQAQQSK' A
#
# COMPACT_ATOMS: atom_id res chain seq x y z
N MET A 1 16.78 1.59 -23.34
CA MET A 1 15.54 2.21 -22.81
C MET A 1 15.68 2.22 -21.30
N PRO A 2 15.74 3.37 -20.60
CA PRO A 2 15.69 3.34 -19.15
C PRO A 2 14.32 2.78 -18.76
N GLN A 3 14.29 1.63 -18.08
CA GLN A 3 13.07 1.12 -17.48
C GLN A 3 12.69 2.13 -16.39
N GLN A 4 11.81 3.06 -16.73
CA GLN A 4 11.31 4.03 -15.76
C GLN A 4 10.69 3.25 -14.61
N VAL A 5 11.10 3.58 -13.40
CA VAL A 5 10.46 3.14 -12.16
C VAL A 5 8.94 3.20 -12.38
N ASP A 6 8.22 2.11 -12.07
CA ASP A 6 6.78 2.07 -12.25
C ASP A 6 6.11 2.95 -11.19
N THR A 7 6.19 4.26 -11.39
CA THR A 7 5.62 5.29 -10.52
C THR A 7 4.11 5.17 -10.45
N ASN A 8 3.46 4.49 -11.40
CA ASN A 8 2.04 4.17 -11.30
C ASN A 8 1.77 3.14 -10.20
N GLN A 9 2.65 2.14 -10.02
CA GLN A 9 2.55 1.20 -8.89
C GLN A 9 2.77 1.92 -7.55
N LEU A 10 3.71 2.87 -7.49
CA LEU A 10 3.90 3.69 -6.28
C LEU A 10 2.67 4.54 -5.95
N LYS A 11 2.09 5.22 -6.95
CA LYS A 11 0.85 6.00 -6.77
C LYS A 11 -0.33 5.12 -6.35
N LYS A 12 -0.45 3.90 -6.87
CA LYS A 12 -1.47 2.94 -6.45
C LYS A 12 -1.26 2.49 -5.01
N ALA A 13 -0.02 2.18 -4.61
CA ALA A 13 0.31 1.84 -3.24
C ALA A 13 0.02 3.00 -2.26
N GLU A 14 0.29 4.24 -2.67
CA GLU A 14 -0.04 5.44 -1.90
C GLU A 14 -1.56 5.61 -1.73
N ALA A 15 -2.34 5.42 -2.80
CA ALA A 15 -3.80 5.47 -2.74
C ALA A 15 -4.37 4.39 -1.80
N MET A 16 -3.88 3.15 -1.89
CA MET A 16 -4.28 2.05 -1.00
C MET A 16 -3.92 2.33 0.47
N THR A 17 -2.74 2.90 0.71
CA THR A 17 -2.31 3.29 2.07
C THR A 17 -3.18 4.42 2.62
N THR A 18 -3.57 5.36 1.79
CA THR A 18 -4.48 6.46 2.16
C THR A 18 -5.87 5.92 2.50
N LEU A 19 -6.41 5.03 1.66
CA LEU A 19 -7.70 4.37 1.91
C LEU A 19 -7.65 3.56 3.21
N ALA A 20 -6.60 2.77 3.43
CA ALA A 20 -6.42 2.01 4.66
C ALA A 20 -6.38 2.92 5.90
N LYS A 21 -5.70 4.07 5.81
CA LYS A 21 -5.68 5.07 6.88
C LYS A 21 -7.08 5.60 7.16
N GLU A 22 -7.85 5.97 6.15
CA GLU A 22 -9.23 6.43 6.32
C GLU A 22 -10.14 5.36 6.93
N LEU A 23 -10.01 4.11 6.50
CA LEU A 23 -10.73 2.97 7.07
C LEU A 23 -10.39 2.76 8.54
N ILE A 24 -9.11 2.83 8.92
CA ILE A 24 -8.67 2.74 10.31
C ILE A 24 -9.21 3.91 11.13
N THR A 25 -9.16 5.14 10.60
CA THR A 25 -9.71 6.31 11.29
C THR A 25 -11.21 6.15 11.53
N GLN A 26 -11.97 5.77 10.50
CA GLN A 26 -13.41 5.50 10.64
C GLN A 26 -13.69 4.36 11.62
N ALA A 27 -12.88 3.31 11.59
CA ALA A 27 -12.98 2.20 12.52
C ALA A 27 -12.78 2.67 13.96
N ILE A 28 -11.75 3.49 14.22
CA ILE A 28 -11.49 4.05 15.57
C ILE A 28 -12.64 4.92 16.04
N GLU A 29 -13.09 5.86 15.19
CA GLU A 29 -14.18 6.79 15.52
C GLU A 29 -15.50 6.06 15.79
N LYS A 30 -15.79 5.00 15.02
CA LYS A 30 -17.01 4.21 15.16
C LYS A 30 -16.86 3.00 16.06
N SER A 31 -15.66 2.68 16.56
CA SER A 31 -15.37 1.48 17.36
C SER A 31 -16.28 1.36 18.59
N ALA A 32 -16.56 2.47 19.25
CA ALA A 32 -17.44 2.51 20.41
C ALA A 32 -18.94 2.38 20.06
N ALA A 33 -19.32 2.69 18.82
CA ALA A 33 -20.71 2.69 18.35
C ALA A 33 -21.07 1.41 17.57
N ASP A 34 -20.12 0.85 16.82
CA ASP A 34 -20.29 -0.33 15.97
C ASP A 34 -18.98 -1.14 15.88
N PRO A 35 -18.77 -2.09 16.83
CA PRO A 35 -17.56 -2.90 16.85
C PRO A 35 -17.45 -3.90 15.69
N MET A 36 -18.57 -4.33 15.09
CA MET A 36 -18.52 -5.21 13.90
C MET A 36 -18.02 -4.44 12.68
N LEU A 37 -18.55 -3.24 12.45
CA LEU A 37 -18.09 -2.38 11.36
C LEU A 37 -16.61 -2.00 11.54
N CYS A 38 -16.18 -1.79 12.79
CA CYS A 38 -14.78 -1.56 13.13
C CYS A 38 -13.90 -2.75 12.74
N GLU A 39 -14.28 -3.98 13.11
CA GLU A 39 -13.51 -5.18 12.79
C GLU A 39 -13.44 -5.43 11.27
N GLU A 40 -14.52 -5.20 10.55
CA GLU A 40 -14.55 -5.31 9.08
C GLU A 40 -13.69 -4.24 8.41
N ALA A 41 -13.78 -2.99 8.84
CA ALA A 41 -12.95 -1.89 8.32
C ALA A 41 -11.46 -2.12 8.60
N LEU A 42 -11.09 -2.61 9.80
CA LEU A 42 -9.70 -2.96 10.13
C LEU A 42 -9.20 -4.14 9.30
N LYS A 43 -10.04 -5.14 9.06
CA LYS A 43 -9.71 -6.27 8.17
C LYS A 43 -9.47 -5.79 6.75
N GLN A 44 -10.32 -4.90 6.24
CA GLN A 44 -10.16 -4.35 4.90
C GLN A 44 -8.93 -3.46 4.79
N ALA A 45 -8.68 -2.60 5.78
CA ALA A 45 -7.46 -1.81 5.85
C ALA A 45 -6.19 -2.68 5.86
N SER A 46 -6.21 -3.82 6.55
CA SER A 46 -5.09 -4.76 6.58
C SER A 46 -4.81 -5.37 5.20
N ILE A 47 -5.85 -5.67 4.43
CA ILE A 47 -5.73 -6.17 3.05
C ILE A 47 -5.10 -5.10 2.15
N GLU A 48 -5.60 -3.87 2.21
CA GLU A 48 -5.09 -2.74 1.42
C GLU A 48 -3.61 -2.44 1.73
N ILE A 49 -3.23 -2.46 3.02
CA ILE A 49 -1.83 -2.28 3.45
C ILE A 49 -0.94 -3.42 2.91
N ALA A 50 -1.39 -4.67 2.98
CA ALA A 50 -0.61 -5.80 2.47
C ALA A 50 -0.39 -5.71 0.95
N GLN A 51 -1.40 -5.27 0.20
CA GLN A 51 -1.28 -5.02 -1.24
C GLN A 51 -0.32 -3.86 -1.54
N ALA A 52 -0.42 -2.76 -0.79
CA ALA A 52 0.50 -1.63 -0.91
C ALA A 52 1.95 -2.06 -0.63
N GLN A 53 2.20 -2.83 0.43
CA GLN A 53 3.53 -3.36 0.76
C GLN A 53 4.09 -4.26 -0.34
N THR A 54 3.24 -5.11 -0.94
CA THR A 54 3.64 -5.97 -2.05
C THR A 54 4.06 -5.15 -3.27
N MET A 55 3.27 -4.13 -3.65
CA MET A 55 3.62 -3.24 -4.76
C MET A 55 4.91 -2.46 -4.49
N VAL A 56 5.09 -1.91 -3.28
CA VAL A 56 6.33 -1.22 -2.91
C VAL A 56 7.52 -2.16 -3.00
N SER A 57 7.38 -3.41 -2.54
CA SER A 57 8.45 -4.42 -2.60
C SER A 57 8.81 -4.79 -4.05
N GLN A 58 7.82 -4.86 -4.95
CA GLN A 58 8.03 -5.11 -6.39
C GLN A 58 8.76 -3.94 -7.06
N VAL A 59 8.37 -2.70 -6.75
CA VAL A 59 9.06 -1.51 -7.27
C VAL A 59 10.48 -1.43 -6.73
N GLN A 60 10.69 -1.68 -5.44
CA GLN A 60 12.01 -1.69 -4.81
C GLN A 60 12.93 -2.75 -5.43
N SER A 61 12.41 -3.96 -5.68
CA SER A 61 13.15 -5.03 -6.35
C SER A 61 13.52 -4.65 -7.78
N SER A 62 12.60 -3.99 -8.49
CA SER A 62 12.83 -3.47 -9.84
C SER A 62 13.91 -2.37 -9.87
N LEU A 63 13.93 -1.51 -8.85
CA LEU A 63 14.94 -0.47 -8.67
C LEU A 63 16.34 -1.04 -8.40
N GLN A 64 16.46 -2.03 -7.51
CA GLN A 64 17.74 -2.67 -7.21
C GLN A 64 18.32 -3.39 -8.43
N SER A 65 17.49 -4.11 -9.18
CA SER A 65 17.92 -4.79 -10.40
C SER A 65 18.36 -3.80 -11.49
N GLN A 66 17.71 -2.63 -11.62
CA GLN A 66 18.17 -1.56 -12.51
C GLN A 66 19.52 -0.98 -12.12
N GLN A 67 19.77 -0.72 -10.83
CA GLN A 67 21.07 -0.20 -10.37
C GLN A 67 22.22 -1.17 -10.66
N ALA A 68 21.98 -2.48 -10.52
CA ALA A 68 22.96 -3.52 -10.83
C ALA A 68 23.28 -3.61 -12.34
N GLN A 69 22.32 -3.28 -13.20
CA GLN A 69 22.51 -3.30 -14.66
C GLN A 69 23.27 -2.06 -15.18
N GLN A 70 23.20 -0.94 -14.47
CA GLN A 70 23.81 0.33 -14.88
C GLN A 70 25.29 0.48 -14.45
N SER A 71 25.79 -0.46 -13.64
CA SER A 71 27.16 -0.49 -13.11
C SER A 71 28.09 -1.51 -13.80
N LYS A 72 27.67 -2.04 -14.96
CA LYS A 72 28.50 -2.81 -15.91
C LYS A 72 28.61 -2.06 -17.24
#